data_AF-A0A7V9UFE8-F1
#
_entry.id   AF-A0A7V9UFE8-F1
#
_cell.length_a   1.000
_cell.length_b   1.000
_cell.length_c   1.000
_cell.angle_alpha   90.00
_cell.angle_beta   90.00
_cell.angle_gamma   90.00
#
_symmetry.space_group_name_H-M   'P 1'
#
loop_
_entity.id
_entity.type
_entity.pdbx_description
1 polymer ?
#
loop_
_entity_poly.entity_id
_entity_poly.type
_entity_poly.pdbx_seq_one_letter_code
_entity_poly.pdbx_strand_id
1 'polypeptide(L)'
;MNWQTIDFQGIAGLESSLIHQLQLYLDEKESHLAQFIANSIPQMTESGPMPYLPEPLARTKLSDGVEAFSRRAHQDINQSQVSSVPGWQKVAGSINKAIWEYVEVLEGSAVELYQQVEQVGFEQWSPTLIQIIESIKDLLLHSMEDLKWAYKRLESQLKDYRSLSDNNSSLWDAVKNFFTNDGILDSAIPRNLGKSQKFLNFKYQDFTHRYNEFQELDTQVDKIMTKFSDYDLLDSIDPEEAHKFKQIYRVLKIWEQNLNVKVLTELELIRGIHRIINPEKASQVFKDYYLAIKNQVFDLSRRLKYRPESEIVKNKEHIQSVLAHYRLELHTLGATTAKYREFLLKSDPDPYVRTRGGFSEWVIGLEPTAAKPLLYQEYDIESLDQTILNFSESVRKNEMSTDHNEELDNEIWEILHDMGQPLASKQMMEVRSRQFVEHLQSLDELASSDPLVVENVTKFLSRALRADWKYNMLFDIPEFHLLYSIHQGILGPDSDRAHVTRMGEFRILTERLFKWIKEKKLIRHHHDVELDINDIKESLQDMLAYVQRTAKDPVLFNKENAASIIQDISKKLLEYRYLFNHFFHQLRGIESDEKLLRKQFLFVDHYFESIENRLIEMRNVQWD
;
A
#
# COMPACT_ATOMS: atom_id res chain seq x y z
N MET A 1 10.96 -38.83 -16.77
CA MET A 1 10.27 -37.56 -16.46
C MET A 1 10.37 -37.35 -14.97
N ASN A 2 11.02 -36.27 -14.54
CA ASN A 2 11.22 -35.99 -13.12
C ASN A 2 9.89 -35.55 -12.53
N TRP A 3 9.36 -36.38 -11.62
CA TRP A 3 8.21 -36.06 -10.80
C TRP A 3 8.60 -34.90 -9.88
N GLN A 4 7.98 -33.74 -10.08
CA GLN A 4 7.87 -32.79 -8.99
C GLN A 4 6.78 -33.34 -8.08
N THR A 5 7.14 -33.66 -6.84
CA THR A 5 6.15 -33.78 -5.76
C THR A 5 5.27 -32.54 -5.85
N ILE A 6 3.96 -32.73 -6.03
CA ILE A 6 3.03 -31.62 -5.95
C ILE A 6 3.05 -31.18 -4.49
N ASP A 7 3.93 -30.24 -4.19
CA ASP A 7 4.08 -29.64 -2.89
C ASP A 7 2.98 -28.61 -2.74
N PHE A 8 1.81 -29.09 -2.30
CA PHE A 8 0.67 -28.24 -1.96
C PHE A 8 0.89 -27.42 -0.68
N GLN A 9 2.06 -27.53 -0.02
CA GLN A 9 2.43 -26.68 1.11
C GLN A 9 3.11 -25.37 0.68
N GLY A 10 3.46 -25.24 -0.60
CA GLY A 10 3.87 -23.97 -1.21
C GLY A 10 2.66 -23.31 -1.89
N ILE A 11 2.44 -22.03 -1.65
CA ILE A 11 1.38 -21.20 -2.26
C ILE A 11 1.52 -21.24 -3.79
N ALA A 12 0.95 -22.24 -4.44
CA ALA A 12 0.71 -22.26 -5.88
C ALA A 12 -0.73 -21.77 -6.08
N GLY A 13 -0.89 -20.68 -6.82
CA GLY A 13 -2.23 -20.20 -7.19
C GLY A 13 -3.01 -21.31 -7.87
N LEU A 14 -4.34 -21.33 -7.68
CA LEU A 14 -5.25 -22.20 -8.42
C LEU A 14 -5.18 -21.82 -9.92
N GLU A 15 -4.24 -22.44 -10.64
CA GLU A 15 -4.03 -22.23 -12.06
C GLU A 15 -4.73 -23.30 -12.90
N SER A 16 -5.03 -22.97 -14.17
CA SER A 16 -5.65 -23.92 -15.11
C SER A 16 -4.84 -25.21 -15.32
N SER A 17 -3.52 -25.16 -15.12
CA SER A 17 -2.61 -26.29 -15.18
C SER A 17 -2.93 -27.36 -14.11
N LEU A 18 -3.48 -26.95 -12.96
CA LEU A 18 -3.84 -27.83 -11.85
C LEU A 18 -4.95 -28.80 -12.23
N ILE A 19 -5.92 -28.37 -13.05
CA ILE A 19 -7.01 -29.23 -13.53
C ILE A 19 -6.42 -30.44 -14.26
N HIS A 20 -5.47 -30.19 -15.15
CA HIS A 20 -4.82 -31.24 -15.93
C HIS A 20 -3.96 -32.16 -15.05
N GLN A 21 -3.20 -31.58 -14.11
CA GLN A 21 -2.38 -32.36 -13.17
C GLN A 21 -3.22 -33.27 -12.28
N LEU A 22 -4.33 -32.75 -11.73
CA LEU A 22 -5.25 -33.52 -10.92
C LEU A 22 -5.92 -34.62 -11.74
N GLN A 23 -6.32 -34.34 -12.98
CA GLN A 23 -6.87 -35.34 -13.88
C GLN A 23 -5.89 -36.50 -14.11
N LEU A 24 -4.63 -36.18 -14.44
CA LEU A 24 -3.60 -37.20 -14.64
C LEU A 24 -3.37 -38.05 -13.38
N TYR A 25 -3.35 -37.40 -12.22
CA TYR A 25 -3.17 -38.08 -10.94
C TYR A 25 -4.35 -39.02 -10.62
N LEU A 26 -5.58 -38.56 -10.82
CA LEU A 26 -6.78 -39.37 -10.59
C LEU A 26 -6.87 -40.54 -11.58
N ASP A 27 -6.57 -40.31 -12.87
CA ASP A 27 -6.50 -41.35 -13.90
C ASP A 27 -5.47 -42.44 -13.53
N GLU A 28 -4.32 -42.06 -12.97
CA GLU A 28 -3.28 -42.98 -12.52
C GLU A 28 -3.75 -43.81 -11.32
N LYS A 29 -4.35 -43.16 -10.32
CA LYS A 29 -4.87 -43.84 -9.12
C LYS A 29 -6.04 -44.76 -9.46
N GLU A 30 -6.92 -44.33 -10.36
CA GLU A 30 -7.99 -45.15 -10.91
C GLU A 30 -7.43 -46.37 -11.65
N SER A 31 -6.42 -46.17 -12.50
CA SER A 31 -5.78 -47.27 -13.24
C SER A 31 -5.13 -48.29 -12.30
N HIS A 32 -4.46 -47.84 -11.25
CA HIS A 32 -3.90 -48.71 -10.22
C HIS A 32 -4.99 -49.52 -9.50
N LEU A 33 -6.10 -48.88 -9.13
CA LEU A 33 -7.26 -49.55 -8.54
C LEU A 33 -7.86 -50.59 -9.50
N ALA A 34 -8.06 -50.23 -10.77
CA ALA A 34 -8.63 -51.10 -11.80
C ALA A 34 -7.77 -52.35 -12.02
N GLN A 35 -6.45 -52.19 -12.12
CA GLN A 35 -5.50 -53.30 -12.26
C GLN A 35 -5.46 -54.17 -11.00
N PHE A 36 -5.51 -53.56 -9.82
CA PHE A 36 -5.55 -54.29 -8.55
C PHE A 36 -6.81 -55.16 -8.46
N ILE A 37 -7.98 -54.60 -8.76
CA ILE A 37 -9.26 -55.32 -8.80
C ILE A 37 -9.19 -56.48 -9.79
N ALA A 38 -8.73 -56.24 -11.02
CA ALA A 38 -8.62 -57.28 -12.04
C ALA A 38 -7.69 -58.44 -11.60
N ASN A 39 -6.61 -58.14 -10.88
CA ASN A 39 -5.60 -59.11 -10.42
C ASN A 39 -5.87 -59.65 -9.00
N SER A 40 -7.02 -59.36 -8.40
CA SER A 40 -7.32 -59.75 -7.02
C SER A 40 -7.55 -61.26 -6.82
N ILE A 41 -7.79 -62.02 -7.89
CA ILE A 41 -7.91 -63.50 -7.87
C ILE A 41 -6.59 -64.10 -8.39
N PRO A 42 -5.84 -64.87 -7.57
CA PRO A 42 -4.58 -65.48 -7.99
C PRO A 42 -4.81 -66.63 -8.97
N GLN A 43 -4.01 -66.70 -10.03
CA GLN A 43 -4.11 -67.77 -11.03
C GLN A 43 -3.58 -69.11 -10.50
N MET A 44 -4.39 -70.16 -10.61
CA MET A 44 -3.94 -71.55 -10.44
C MET A 44 -3.68 -72.20 -11.81
N THR A 45 -2.55 -71.88 -12.47
CA THR A 45 -1.83 -72.65 -13.53
C THR A 45 -1.26 -71.78 -14.67
N GLU A 46 -0.02 -72.08 -15.09
CA GLU A 46 0.79 -71.39 -16.12
C GLU A 46 0.34 -71.63 -17.58
N SER A 47 -0.91 -72.01 -17.85
CA SER A 47 -1.31 -72.43 -19.21
C SER A 47 -2.71 -71.99 -19.63
N GLY A 48 -2.88 -70.70 -19.88
CA GLY A 48 -4.03 -70.14 -20.59
C GLY A 48 -3.77 -68.71 -21.06
N PRO A 49 -4.26 -68.27 -22.24
CA PRO A 49 -4.02 -66.92 -22.71
C PRO A 49 -4.72 -65.92 -21.78
N MET A 50 -3.93 -65.03 -21.19
CA MET A 50 -4.38 -63.92 -20.37
C MET A 50 -5.41 -63.08 -21.15
N PRO A 51 -6.53 -62.66 -20.54
CA PRO A 51 -7.10 -61.38 -20.92
C PRO A 51 -6.06 -60.33 -20.52
N TYR A 52 -5.16 -60.00 -21.44
CA TYR A 52 -4.20 -58.93 -21.28
C TYR A 52 -4.98 -57.64 -21.09
N LEU A 53 -5.11 -57.19 -19.84
CA LEU A 53 -5.11 -55.74 -19.65
C LEU A 53 -3.73 -55.28 -20.13
N PRO A 54 -3.67 -54.19 -20.93
CA PRO A 54 -2.41 -53.68 -21.43
C PRO A 54 -1.44 -53.40 -20.26
N GLU A 55 -0.14 -53.48 -20.55
CA GLU A 55 0.96 -53.22 -19.59
C GLU A 55 0.70 -51.98 -18.71
N PRO A 56 1.31 -51.87 -17.51
CA PRO A 56 1.07 -50.82 -16.51
C PRO A 56 1.17 -49.36 -16.99
N LEU A 57 1.56 -49.13 -18.25
CA LEU A 57 1.64 -47.85 -18.94
C LEU A 57 0.33 -47.43 -19.66
N ALA A 58 -0.65 -48.31 -19.84
CA ALA A 58 -1.92 -47.96 -20.48
C ALA A 58 -2.98 -47.58 -19.43
N ARG A 59 -3.65 -46.44 -19.63
CA ARG A 59 -4.78 -45.99 -18.78
C ARG A 59 -5.89 -47.03 -18.83
N THR A 60 -6.07 -47.77 -17.75
CA THR A 60 -7.12 -48.79 -17.61
C THR A 60 -8.27 -48.19 -16.80
N LYS A 61 -9.46 -48.12 -17.38
CA LYS A 61 -10.62 -47.58 -16.67
C LYS A 61 -11.08 -48.54 -15.58
N LEU A 62 -11.68 -48.01 -14.53
CA LEU A 62 -12.23 -48.79 -13.44
C LEU A 62 -13.27 -49.81 -13.92
N SER A 63 -14.08 -49.45 -14.92
CA SER A 63 -15.03 -50.36 -15.57
C SER A 63 -14.36 -51.61 -16.15
N ASP A 64 -13.21 -51.44 -16.79
CA ASP A 64 -12.47 -52.54 -17.44
C ASP A 64 -11.89 -53.47 -16.37
N GLY A 65 -11.42 -52.90 -15.26
CA GLY A 65 -10.94 -53.64 -14.10
C GLY A 65 -12.03 -54.51 -13.46
N VAL A 66 -13.23 -53.96 -13.28
CA VAL A 66 -14.40 -54.67 -12.73
C VAL A 66 -14.87 -55.79 -13.68
N GLU A 67 -14.89 -55.54 -14.99
CA GLU A 67 -15.20 -56.59 -15.97
C GLU A 67 -14.16 -57.70 -16.02
N ALA A 68 -12.87 -57.35 -15.98
CA ALA A 68 -11.79 -58.32 -15.95
C ALA A 68 -11.84 -59.20 -14.69
N PHE A 69 -12.16 -58.60 -13.52
CA PHE A 69 -12.43 -59.35 -12.30
C PHE A 69 -13.58 -60.35 -12.51
N SER A 70 -14.69 -59.91 -13.09
CA SER A 70 -15.83 -60.79 -13.40
C SER A 70 -15.43 -61.98 -14.28
N ARG A 71 -14.71 -61.73 -15.39
CA ARG A 71 -14.28 -62.80 -16.30
C ARG A 71 -13.37 -63.80 -15.60
N ARG A 72 -12.45 -63.31 -14.76
CA ARG A 72 -11.52 -64.17 -14.00
C ARG A 72 -12.20 -64.96 -12.91
N ALA A 73 -13.16 -64.36 -12.19
CA ALA A 73 -13.99 -65.07 -11.23
C ALA A 73 -14.69 -66.26 -11.91
N HIS A 74 -15.31 -66.06 -13.08
CA HIS A 74 -15.95 -67.15 -13.84
C HIS A 74 -14.95 -68.20 -14.35
N GLN A 75 -13.74 -67.81 -14.76
CA GLN A 75 -12.71 -68.74 -15.22
C GLN A 75 -12.16 -69.62 -14.09
N ASP A 76 -11.85 -69.02 -12.94
CA ASP A 76 -11.35 -69.71 -11.75
C ASP A 76 -12.37 -70.73 -11.23
N ILE A 77 -13.66 -70.37 -11.28
CA ILE A 77 -14.78 -71.26 -10.97
C ILE A 77 -14.86 -72.45 -11.94
N ASN A 78 -14.68 -72.23 -13.25
CA ASN A 78 -14.75 -73.29 -14.25
C ASN A 78 -13.54 -74.25 -14.22
N GLN A 79 -12.38 -73.80 -13.77
CA GLN A 79 -11.16 -74.61 -13.70
C GLN A 79 -11.01 -75.38 -12.37
N SER A 80 -11.60 -74.90 -11.29
CA SER A 80 -11.45 -75.43 -9.92
C SER A 80 -12.48 -76.53 -9.55
N GLN A 81 -12.63 -77.59 -10.37
CA GLN A 81 -13.46 -78.75 -9.99
C GLN A 81 -12.81 -79.68 -8.94
N VAL A 82 -11.57 -79.43 -8.49
CA VAL A 82 -10.90 -80.25 -7.48
C VAL A 82 -10.10 -79.34 -6.55
N SER A 83 -10.43 -79.34 -5.26
CA SER A 83 -9.83 -78.59 -4.12
C SER A 83 -10.53 -77.27 -3.77
N SER A 84 -10.78 -77.08 -2.46
CA SER A 84 -11.42 -75.91 -1.86
C SER A 84 -10.87 -74.58 -2.39
N VAL A 85 -11.72 -73.76 -3.00
CA VAL A 85 -11.41 -72.37 -3.37
C VAL A 85 -10.99 -71.61 -2.10
N PRO A 86 -9.72 -71.22 -1.94
CA PRO A 86 -9.30 -70.50 -0.74
C PRO A 86 -9.66 -69.01 -0.88
N GLY A 87 -10.47 -68.50 0.05
CA GLY A 87 -10.31 -67.13 0.53
C GLY A 87 -11.04 -66.02 -0.20
N TRP A 88 -12.32 -66.18 -0.59
CA TRP A 88 -13.17 -65.05 -1.02
C TRP A 88 -13.14 -63.89 -0.01
N GLN A 89 -13.01 -64.19 1.29
CA GLN A 89 -12.84 -63.21 2.36
C GLN A 89 -11.53 -62.40 2.24
N LYS A 90 -10.44 -63.05 1.80
CA LYS A 90 -9.13 -62.39 1.58
C LYS A 90 -9.16 -61.50 0.34
N VAL A 91 -9.83 -61.95 -0.73
CA VAL A 91 -10.07 -61.16 -1.95
C VAL A 91 -10.95 -59.94 -1.63
N ALA A 92 -12.09 -60.15 -0.97
CA ALA A 92 -12.99 -59.07 -0.54
C ALA A 92 -12.30 -58.08 0.42
N GLY A 93 -11.50 -58.57 1.38
CA GLY A 93 -10.71 -57.72 2.27
C GLY A 93 -9.66 -56.87 1.53
N SER A 94 -9.00 -57.45 0.52
CA SER A 94 -8.01 -56.73 -0.30
C SER A 94 -8.66 -55.69 -1.21
N ILE A 95 -9.79 -56.03 -1.84
CA ILE A 95 -10.57 -55.10 -2.67
C ILE A 95 -11.13 -53.97 -1.80
N ASN A 96 -11.67 -54.27 -0.61
CA ASN A 96 -12.13 -53.25 0.34
C ASN A 96 -11.00 -52.27 0.69
N LYS A 97 -9.80 -52.77 0.98
CA LYS A 97 -8.64 -51.93 1.28
C LYS A 97 -8.29 -51.02 0.09
N ALA A 98 -8.21 -51.57 -1.12
CA ALA A 98 -7.88 -50.79 -2.32
C ALA A 98 -8.96 -49.74 -2.64
N ILE A 99 -10.24 -50.06 -2.47
CA ILE A 99 -11.33 -49.08 -2.61
C ILE A 99 -11.19 -47.98 -1.56
N TRP A 100 -10.92 -48.31 -0.29
CA TRP A 100 -10.71 -47.32 0.76
C TRP A 100 -9.52 -46.40 0.47
N GLU A 101 -8.39 -46.92 0.01
CA GLU A 101 -7.23 -46.11 -0.40
C GLU A 101 -7.61 -45.08 -1.49
N TYR A 102 -8.46 -45.46 -2.46
CA TYR A 102 -8.94 -44.53 -3.48
C TYR A 102 -10.00 -43.55 -2.95
N VAL A 103 -10.88 -43.98 -2.04
CA VAL A 103 -11.82 -43.08 -1.33
C VAL A 103 -11.04 -42.01 -0.56
N GLU A 104 -9.97 -42.38 0.14
CA GLU A 104 -9.09 -41.45 0.86
C GLU A 104 -8.44 -40.43 -0.08
N VAL A 105 -8.01 -40.86 -1.28
CA VAL A 105 -7.48 -39.94 -2.30
C VAL A 105 -8.54 -38.92 -2.75
N LEU A 106 -9.77 -39.37 -3.02
CA LEU A 106 -10.86 -38.49 -3.48
C LEU A 106 -11.32 -37.53 -2.37
N GLU A 107 -11.41 -38.01 -1.13
CA GLU A 107 -11.75 -37.18 0.04
C GLU A 107 -10.64 -36.17 0.33
N GLY A 108 -9.38 -36.61 0.35
CA GLY A 108 -8.22 -35.75 0.53
C GLY A 108 -8.15 -34.64 -0.52
N SER A 109 -8.37 -34.98 -1.79
CA SER A 109 -8.37 -34.00 -2.89
C SER A 109 -9.51 -32.97 -2.74
N ALA A 110 -10.70 -33.40 -2.30
CA ALA A 110 -11.82 -32.49 -2.06
C ALA A 110 -11.60 -31.55 -0.87
N VAL A 111 -10.99 -32.05 0.22
CA VAL A 111 -10.65 -31.25 1.40
C VAL A 111 -9.55 -30.24 1.05
N GLU A 112 -8.50 -30.70 0.39
CA GLU A 112 -7.34 -29.89 -0.02
C GLU A 112 -7.75 -28.73 -0.95
N LEU A 113 -8.65 -28.99 -1.92
CA LEU A 113 -9.20 -27.95 -2.79
C LEU A 113 -9.74 -26.77 -1.98
N TYR A 114 -10.59 -27.02 -0.99
CA TYR A 114 -11.20 -25.92 -0.23
C TYR A 114 -10.26 -25.32 0.81
N GLN A 115 -9.27 -26.06 1.29
CA GLN A 115 -8.18 -25.45 2.07
C GLN A 115 -7.39 -24.44 1.23
N GLN A 116 -7.15 -24.74 -0.05
CA GLN A 116 -6.50 -23.80 -0.97
C GLN A 116 -7.41 -22.63 -1.32
N VAL A 117 -8.69 -22.86 -1.60
CA VAL A 117 -9.67 -21.78 -1.83
C VAL A 117 -9.74 -20.83 -0.64
N GLU A 118 -9.72 -21.34 0.59
CA GLU A 118 -9.69 -20.52 1.82
C GLU A 118 -8.37 -19.73 1.99
N GLN A 119 -7.26 -20.17 1.36
CA GLN A 119 -5.99 -19.44 1.34
C GLN A 119 -5.92 -18.38 0.23
N VAL A 120 -6.71 -18.55 -0.85
CA VAL A 120 -6.85 -17.57 -1.93
C VAL A 120 -7.66 -16.40 -1.42
N GLY A 121 -6.97 -15.28 -1.20
CA GLY A 121 -7.60 -14.05 -0.75
C GLY A 121 -8.57 -13.47 -1.78
N PHE A 122 -9.53 -12.68 -1.31
CA PHE A 122 -10.56 -12.07 -2.16
C PHE A 122 -9.97 -11.21 -3.29
N GLU A 123 -8.75 -10.70 -3.12
CA GLU A 123 -8.02 -9.94 -4.13
C GLU A 123 -7.72 -10.72 -5.42
N GLN A 124 -7.79 -12.05 -5.39
CA GLN A 124 -7.58 -12.93 -6.55
C GLN A 124 -8.88 -13.57 -7.06
N TRP A 125 -10.02 -13.27 -6.43
CA TRP A 125 -11.29 -13.82 -6.86
C TRP A 125 -11.67 -13.27 -8.22
N SER A 126 -11.69 -14.16 -9.21
CA SER A 126 -11.97 -13.82 -10.60
C SER A 126 -12.92 -14.86 -11.21
N PRO A 127 -13.60 -14.52 -12.33
CA PRO A 127 -14.41 -15.50 -13.05
C PRO A 127 -13.61 -16.75 -13.43
N THR A 128 -12.32 -16.59 -13.75
CA THR A 128 -11.40 -17.68 -14.06
C THR A 128 -11.21 -18.62 -12.88
N LEU A 129 -11.06 -18.09 -11.66
CA LEU A 129 -10.91 -18.89 -10.44
C LEU A 129 -12.13 -19.81 -10.23
N ILE A 130 -13.33 -19.29 -10.44
CA ILE A 130 -14.57 -20.07 -10.29
C ILE A 130 -14.64 -21.20 -11.30
N GLN A 131 -14.31 -20.91 -12.56
CA GLN A 131 -14.27 -21.93 -13.61
C GLN A 131 -13.29 -23.06 -13.27
N ILE A 132 -12.14 -22.72 -12.68
CA ILE A 132 -11.15 -23.71 -12.23
C ILE A 132 -11.73 -24.57 -11.10
N ILE A 133 -12.30 -23.95 -10.07
CA ILE A 133 -12.90 -24.66 -8.93
C ILE A 133 -14.07 -25.55 -9.40
N GLU A 134 -14.92 -25.05 -10.28
CA GLU A 134 -16.03 -25.80 -10.87
C GLU A 134 -15.54 -27.02 -11.66
N SER A 135 -14.51 -26.84 -12.49
CA SER A 135 -13.91 -27.93 -13.27
C SER A 135 -13.32 -29.01 -12.37
N ILE A 136 -12.60 -28.62 -11.30
CA ILE A 136 -12.05 -29.57 -10.32
C ILE A 136 -13.17 -30.29 -9.58
N LYS A 137 -14.21 -29.57 -9.15
CA LYS A 137 -15.39 -30.11 -8.48
C LYS A 137 -16.09 -31.16 -9.35
N ASP A 138 -16.33 -30.84 -10.62
CA ASP A 138 -16.98 -31.76 -11.57
C ASP A 138 -16.13 -33.01 -11.82
N LEU A 139 -14.80 -32.87 -11.93
CA LEU A 139 -13.87 -33.99 -12.06
C LEU A 139 -13.95 -34.93 -10.84
N LEU A 140 -13.86 -34.38 -9.62
CA LEU A 140 -13.95 -35.16 -8.39
C LEU A 140 -15.33 -35.82 -8.21
N LEU A 141 -16.41 -35.13 -8.56
CA LEU A 141 -17.76 -35.70 -8.53
C LEU A 141 -17.87 -36.89 -9.49
N HIS A 142 -17.35 -36.76 -10.71
CA HIS A 142 -17.35 -37.83 -11.70
C HIS A 142 -16.59 -39.06 -11.19
N SER A 143 -15.36 -38.90 -10.67
CA SER A 143 -14.59 -40.01 -10.12
C SER A 143 -15.28 -40.69 -8.91
N MET A 144 -15.97 -39.92 -8.06
CA MET A 144 -16.76 -40.48 -6.95
C MET A 144 -17.99 -41.26 -7.44
N GLU A 145 -18.63 -40.82 -8.53
CA GLU A 145 -19.76 -41.54 -9.15
C GLU A 145 -19.31 -42.83 -9.81
N ASP A 146 -18.20 -42.81 -10.54
CA ASP A 146 -17.61 -44.00 -11.16
C ASP A 146 -17.22 -45.04 -10.10
N LEU A 147 -16.64 -44.61 -8.98
CA LEU A 147 -16.32 -45.50 -7.87
C LEU A 147 -17.58 -46.09 -7.21
N LYS A 148 -18.65 -45.29 -7.05
CA LYS A 148 -19.95 -45.81 -6.55
C LYS A 148 -20.55 -46.84 -7.49
N TRP A 149 -20.46 -46.62 -8.80
CA TRP A 149 -20.90 -47.58 -9.80
C TRP A 149 -20.08 -48.87 -9.71
N ALA A 150 -18.76 -48.76 -9.66
CA ALA A 150 -17.84 -49.88 -9.56
C ALA A 150 -18.07 -50.69 -8.27
N TYR A 151 -18.25 -50.01 -7.13
CA TYR A 151 -18.59 -50.63 -5.85
C TYR A 151 -19.84 -51.50 -5.96
N LYS A 152 -20.95 -50.97 -6.51
CA LYS A 152 -22.21 -51.72 -6.65
C LYS A 152 -22.03 -52.94 -7.55
N ARG A 153 -21.28 -52.79 -8.63
CA ARG A 153 -21.04 -53.86 -9.60
C ARG A 153 -20.13 -54.95 -9.03
N LEU A 154 -19.07 -54.57 -8.31
CA LEU A 154 -18.18 -55.49 -7.61
C LEU A 154 -18.89 -56.22 -6.48
N GLU A 155 -19.75 -55.54 -5.72
CA GLU A 155 -20.53 -56.18 -4.66
C GLU A 155 -21.43 -57.29 -5.22
N SER A 156 -22.07 -57.06 -6.37
CA SER A 156 -22.84 -58.09 -7.09
C SER A 156 -21.95 -59.26 -7.50
N GLN A 157 -20.80 -58.99 -8.13
CA GLN A 157 -19.90 -60.04 -8.63
C GLN A 157 -19.24 -60.85 -7.51
N LEU A 158 -18.92 -60.21 -6.38
CA LEU A 158 -18.39 -60.89 -5.19
C LEU A 158 -19.45 -61.74 -4.51
N LYS A 159 -20.73 -61.35 -4.54
CA LYS A 159 -21.85 -62.18 -4.06
C LYS A 159 -22.01 -63.43 -4.92
N ASP A 160 -21.92 -63.28 -6.24
CA ASP A 160 -21.93 -64.40 -7.17
C ASP A 160 -20.74 -65.35 -6.89
N TYR A 161 -19.53 -64.80 -6.74
CA TYR A 161 -18.32 -65.57 -6.42
C TYR A 161 -18.41 -66.31 -5.07
N ARG A 162 -18.95 -65.67 -4.01
CA ARG A 162 -19.18 -66.30 -2.70
C ARG A 162 -20.18 -67.46 -2.80
N SER A 163 -21.33 -67.24 -3.43
CA SER A 163 -22.38 -68.26 -3.56
C SER A 163 -21.89 -69.54 -4.23
N LEU A 164 -20.96 -69.39 -5.18
CA LEU A 164 -20.38 -70.49 -5.94
C LEU A 164 -19.22 -71.16 -5.20
N SER A 165 -18.44 -70.40 -4.39
CA SER A 165 -17.40 -70.93 -3.50
C SER A 165 -17.97 -71.74 -2.32
N ASP A 166 -19.16 -71.39 -1.83
CA ASP A 166 -19.80 -72.03 -0.67
C ASP A 166 -20.63 -73.29 -1.06
N ASN A 167 -20.75 -73.66 -2.34
CA ASN A 167 -21.52 -74.84 -2.80
C ASN A 167 -20.97 -76.22 -2.32
N ASN A 168 -19.84 -76.24 -1.61
CA ASN A 168 -19.32 -77.42 -0.89
C ASN A 168 -19.60 -77.39 0.63
N SER A 169 -20.41 -76.46 1.13
CA SER A 169 -20.76 -76.32 2.55
C SER A 169 -22.16 -76.86 2.88
N SER A 170 -22.41 -77.14 4.15
CA SER A 170 -23.62 -77.80 4.62
C SER A 170 -24.89 -76.99 4.30
N LEU A 171 -26.03 -77.66 4.08
CA LEU A 171 -27.34 -77.03 3.83
C LEU A 171 -27.74 -75.98 4.90
N TRP A 172 -27.17 -76.05 6.11
CA TRP A 172 -27.37 -75.09 7.19
C TRP A 172 -26.60 -73.77 7.00
N ASP A 173 -25.40 -73.81 6.40
CA ASP A 173 -24.60 -72.62 6.11
C ASP A 173 -25.18 -71.83 4.93
N ALA A 174 -25.73 -72.53 3.93
CA ALA A 174 -26.45 -71.92 2.82
C ALA A 174 -27.70 -71.14 3.28
N VAL A 175 -28.47 -71.69 4.23
CA VAL A 175 -29.64 -71.01 4.81
C VAL A 175 -29.21 -69.81 5.68
N LYS A 176 -28.17 -69.97 6.51
CA LYS A 176 -27.63 -68.86 7.33
C LYS A 176 -27.04 -67.72 6.49
N ASN A 177 -26.40 -68.04 5.36
CA ASN A 177 -25.88 -67.08 4.39
C ASN A 177 -26.98 -66.41 3.55
N PHE A 178 -28.12 -67.08 3.32
CA PHE A 178 -29.28 -66.47 2.67
C PHE A 178 -30.01 -65.46 3.59
N PHE A 179 -29.98 -65.70 4.91
CA PHE A 179 -30.56 -64.80 5.92
C PHE A 179 -29.60 -63.71 6.43
N THR A 180 -28.30 -63.79 6.17
CA THR A 180 -27.34 -62.71 6.45
C THR A 180 -27.17 -61.84 5.22
N ASN A 181 -28.05 -60.84 5.10
CA ASN A 181 -28.00 -59.80 4.07
C ASN A 181 -26.87 -58.77 4.33
N ASP A 182 -25.75 -59.25 4.88
CA ASP A 182 -24.57 -58.43 5.17
C ASP A 182 -23.76 -58.26 3.87
N GLY A 183 -23.49 -57.01 3.51
CA GLY A 183 -22.68 -56.67 2.34
C GLY A 183 -21.29 -57.31 2.42
N ILE A 184 -20.77 -57.82 1.30
CA ILE A 184 -19.42 -58.40 1.22
C ILE A 184 -18.36 -57.30 1.24
N LEU A 185 -18.68 -56.18 0.60
CA LEU A 185 -17.90 -54.96 0.68
C LEU A 185 -18.41 -54.11 1.85
N ASP A 186 -17.52 -53.26 2.38
CA ASP A 186 -17.85 -52.41 3.52
C ASP A 186 -18.95 -51.39 3.15
N SER A 187 -20.11 -51.53 3.80
CA SER A 187 -21.27 -50.64 3.62
C SER A 187 -20.99 -49.17 3.97
N ALA A 188 -19.89 -48.87 4.68
CA ALA A 188 -19.48 -47.51 4.97
C ALA A 188 -18.90 -46.77 3.75
N ILE A 189 -18.38 -47.47 2.74
CA ILE A 189 -17.81 -46.88 1.51
C ILE A 189 -18.83 -45.97 0.78
N PRO A 190 -20.02 -46.46 0.37
CA PRO A 190 -20.99 -45.61 -0.32
C PRO A 190 -21.52 -44.48 0.57
N ARG A 191 -21.57 -44.69 1.89
CA ARG A 191 -21.95 -43.65 2.85
C ARG A 191 -20.91 -42.54 2.92
N ASN A 192 -19.62 -42.86 2.98
CA ASN A 192 -18.55 -41.88 3.02
C ASN A 192 -18.41 -41.16 1.68
N LEU A 193 -18.47 -41.84 0.54
CA LEU A 193 -18.55 -41.16 -0.77
C LEU A 193 -19.78 -40.25 -0.87
N GLY A 194 -20.91 -40.64 -0.30
CA GLY A 194 -22.08 -39.77 -0.16
C GLY A 194 -21.85 -38.53 0.70
N LYS A 195 -21.05 -38.63 1.78
CA LYS A 195 -20.65 -37.47 2.59
C LYS A 195 -19.68 -36.57 1.84
N SER A 196 -18.67 -37.12 1.17
CA SER A 196 -17.67 -36.34 0.42
C SER A 196 -18.31 -35.56 -0.74
N GLN A 197 -19.24 -36.17 -1.47
CA GLN A 197 -20.02 -35.45 -2.50
C GLN A 197 -20.88 -34.32 -1.91
N LYS A 198 -21.52 -34.55 -0.75
CA LYS A 198 -22.30 -33.50 -0.06
C LYS A 198 -21.40 -32.36 0.41
N PHE A 199 -20.23 -32.69 0.97
CA PHE A 199 -19.23 -31.71 1.40
C PHE A 199 -18.75 -30.85 0.21
N LEU A 200 -18.36 -31.49 -0.89
CA LEU A 200 -17.86 -30.82 -2.10
C LEU A 200 -18.91 -29.87 -2.70
N ASN A 201 -20.16 -30.30 -2.80
CA ASN A 201 -21.26 -29.46 -3.29
C ASN A 201 -21.62 -28.33 -2.33
N PHE A 202 -21.67 -28.60 -1.01
CA PHE A 202 -21.98 -27.59 -0.01
C PHE A 202 -20.92 -26.48 0.00
N LYS A 203 -19.63 -26.85 0.03
CA LYS A 203 -18.53 -25.89 -0.01
C LYS A 203 -18.49 -25.09 -1.32
N TYR A 204 -18.84 -25.70 -2.46
CA TYR A 204 -18.94 -24.99 -3.74
C TYR A 204 -20.04 -23.93 -3.70
N GLN A 205 -21.22 -24.31 -3.21
CA GLN A 205 -22.37 -23.41 -3.08
C GLN A 205 -22.07 -22.25 -2.15
N ASP A 206 -21.45 -22.54 -0.99
CA ASP A 206 -21.01 -21.54 -0.02
C ASP A 206 -20.02 -20.54 -0.64
N PHE A 207 -18.97 -21.03 -1.32
CA PHE A 207 -18.01 -20.18 -2.02
C PHE A 207 -18.65 -19.34 -3.13
N THR A 208 -19.49 -19.95 -3.96
CA THR A 208 -20.18 -19.26 -5.07
C THR A 208 -21.11 -18.16 -4.55
N HIS A 209 -21.81 -18.42 -3.45
CA HIS A 209 -22.66 -17.43 -2.81
C HIS A 209 -21.84 -16.24 -2.31
N ARG A 210 -20.76 -16.49 -1.56
CA ARG A 210 -19.84 -15.44 -1.09
C ARG A 210 -19.23 -14.63 -2.23
N TYR A 211 -18.86 -15.30 -3.33
CA TYR A 211 -18.33 -14.62 -4.50
C TYR A 211 -19.36 -13.69 -5.15
N ASN A 212 -20.61 -14.14 -5.32
CA ASN A 212 -21.66 -13.30 -5.91
C ASN A 212 -21.94 -12.07 -5.05
N GLU A 213 -22.02 -12.24 -3.72
CA GLU A 213 -22.15 -11.12 -2.79
C GLU A 213 -20.95 -10.15 -2.89
N PHE A 214 -19.74 -10.68 -3.06
CA PHE A 214 -18.55 -9.86 -3.27
C PHE A 214 -18.61 -9.10 -4.62
N GLN A 215 -19.11 -9.72 -5.69
CA GLN A 215 -19.29 -9.03 -6.97
C GLN A 215 -20.29 -7.89 -6.89
N GLU A 216 -21.37 -8.06 -6.12
CA GLU A 216 -22.33 -6.97 -5.88
C GLU A 216 -21.68 -5.81 -5.12
N LEU A 217 -20.89 -6.12 -4.09
CA LEU A 217 -20.08 -5.14 -3.33
C LEU A 217 -19.09 -4.41 -4.26
N ASP A 218 -18.33 -5.15 -5.05
CA ASP A 218 -17.31 -4.59 -5.96
C ASP A 218 -17.96 -3.71 -7.04
N THR A 219 -19.13 -4.09 -7.55
CA THR A 219 -19.92 -3.26 -8.48
C THR A 219 -20.40 -1.96 -7.83
N GLN A 220 -20.77 -1.98 -6.55
CA GLN A 220 -21.12 -0.77 -5.81
C GLN A 220 -19.91 0.16 -5.63
N VAL A 221 -18.74 -0.42 -5.35
CA VAL A 221 -17.49 0.35 -5.26
C VAL A 221 -17.11 0.93 -6.62
N ASP A 222 -17.22 0.19 -7.72
CA ASP A 222 -16.93 0.70 -9.07
C ASP A 222 -17.79 1.91 -9.46
N LYS A 223 -19.05 1.96 -9.00
CA LYS A 223 -19.88 3.17 -9.15
C LYS A 223 -19.29 4.37 -8.41
N ILE A 224 -18.73 4.17 -7.22
CA ILE A 224 -18.05 5.24 -6.45
C ILE A 224 -16.76 5.66 -7.14
N MET A 225 -16.02 4.71 -7.75
CA MET A 225 -14.77 4.97 -8.46
C MET A 225 -14.95 5.89 -9.67
N THR A 226 -16.16 5.97 -10.25
CA THR A 226 -16.44 6.84 -11.40
C THR A 226 -16.12 8.31 -11.13
N LYS A 227 -16.18 8.78 -9.88
CA LYS A 227 -15.84 10.16 -9.50
C LYS A 227 -14.42 10.58 -9.92
N PHE A 228 -13.50 9.63 -10.07
CA PHE A 228 -12.13 9.92 -10.48
C PHE A 228 -12.02 10.33 -11.95
N SER A 229 -13.09 10.23 -12.75
CA SER A 229 -13.12 10.78 -14.11
C SER A 229 -12.98 12.30 -14.14
N ASP A 230 -13.31 12.96 -13.03
CA ASP A 230 -13.37 14.42 -12.94
C ASP A 230 -12.11 14.99 -12.24
N TYR A 231 -11.09 14.15 -12.00
CA TYR A 231 -9.91 14.50 -11.18
C TYR A 231 -8.71 14.74 -12.10
N ASP A 232 -8.62 15.96 -12.62
CA ASP A 232 -7.59 16.36 -13.58
C ASP A 232 -6.17 16.26 -12.98
N LEU A 233 -6.00 16.59 -11.68
CA LEU A 233 -4.67 16.55 -11.07
C LEU A 233 -4.19 15.12 -10.83
N LEU A 234 -5.08 14.24 -10.35
CA LEU A 234 -4.77 12.83 -10.19
C LEU A 234 -4.36 12.16 -11.51
N ASP A 235 -4.92 12.58 -12.63
CA ASP A 235 -4.55 12.05 -13.95
C ASP A 235 -3.27 12.70 -14.51
N SER A 236 -2.81 13.81 -13.92
CA SER A 236 -1.58 14.52 -14.31
C SER A 236 -0.30 14.02 -13.63
N ILE A 237 -0.42 13.26 -12.53
CA ILE A 237 0.73 12.63 -11.85
C ILE A 237 1.18 11.36 -12.57
N ASP A 238 2.24 10.71 -12.09
CA ASP A 238 2.74 9.46 -12.67
C ASP A 238 1.60 8.41 -12.75
N PRO A 239 1.34 7.81 -13.93
CA PRO A 239 0.23 6.87 -14.10
C PRO A 239 0.28 5.68 -13.13
N GLU A 240 1.48 5.24 -12.73
CA GLU A 240 1.58 4.18 -11.73
C GLU A 240 1.14 4.65 -10.34
N GLU A 241 1.51 5.87 -9.93
CA GLU A 241 1.09 6.46 -8.65
C GLU A 241 -0.41 6.73 -8.62
N ALA A 242 -0.97 7.28 -9.70
CA ALA A 242 -2.41 7.47 -9.85
C ALA A 242 -3.17 6.14 -9.74
N HIS A 243 -2.68 5.10 -10.41
CA HIS A 243 -3.26 3.76 -10.32
C HIS A 243 -3.17 3.20 -8.89
N LYS A 244 -2.02 3.33 -8.22
CA LYS A 244 -1.84 2.90 -6.82
C LYS A 244 -2.79 3.63 -5.88
N PHE A 245 -2.97 4.94 -6.04
CA PHE A 245 -3.94 5.71 -5.24
C PHE A 245 -5.37 5.20 -5.46
N LYS A 246 -5.80 5.03 -6.72
CA LYS A 246 -7.13 4.49 -7.06
C LYS A 246 -7.33 3.08 -6.48
N GLN A 247 -6.30 2.24 -6.50
CA GLN A 247 -6.33 0.89 -5.91
C GLN A 247 -6.46 0.94 -4.38
N ILE A 248 -5.68 1.77 -3.69
CA ILE A 248 -5.79 1.99 -2.24
C ILE A 248 -7.20 2.45 -1.87
N TYR A 249 -7.74 3.42 -2.62
CA TYR A 249 -9.09 3.93 -2.43
C TYR A 249 -10.16 2.84 -2.59
N ARG A 250 -10.09 2.05 -3.67
CA ARG A 250 -11.03 0.95 -3.95
C ARG A 250 -11.06 -0.04 -2.80
N VAL A 251 -9.90 -0.50 -2.37
CA VAL A 251 -9.75 -1.50 -1.31
C VAL A 251 -10.28 -0.97 0.05
N LEU A 252 -10.02 0.30 0.37
CA LEU A 252 -10.58 0.93 1.58
C LEU A 252 -12.10 1.10 1.52
N LYS A 253 -12.66 1.31 0.32
CA LYS A 253 -14.12 1.34 0.14
C LYS A 253 -14.77 -0.03 0.24
N ILE A 254 -14.13 -1.07 -0.29
CA ILE A 254 -14.53 -2.46 -0.04
C ILE A 254 -14.52 -2.73 1.46
N TRP A 255 -13.47 -2.31 2.17
CA TRP A 255 -13.38 -2.46 3.63
C TRP A 255 -14.54 -1.79 4.35
N GLU A 256 -14.78 -0.51 4.06
CA GLU A 256 -15.83 0.28 4.68
C GLU A 256 -17.22 -0.31 4.47
N GLN A 257 -17.55 -0.72 3.23
CA GLN A 257 -18.85 -1.31 2.93
C GLN A 257 -19.00 -2.71 3.52
N ASN A 258 -17.92 -3.49 3.55
CA ASN A 258 -17.94 -4.84 4.14
C ASN A 258 -18.17 -4.84 5.65
N LEU A 259 -17.83 -3.77 6.38
CA LEU A 259 -18.19 -3.63 7.80
C LEU A 259 -19.71 -3.72 8.03
N ASN A 260 -20.51 -3.30 7.04
CA ASN A 260 -21.97 -3.32 7.13
C ASN A 260 -22.56 -4.64 6.61
N VAL A 261 -22.10 -5.10 5.44
CA VAL A 261 -22.70 -6.25 4.75
C VAL A 261 -22.12 -7.59 5.24
N LYS A 262 -20.86 -7.60 5.72
CA LYS A 262 -20.14 -8.75 6.29
C LYS A 262 -20.02 -9.96 5.33
N VAL A 263 -19.83 -9.69 4.04
CA VAL A 263 -19.60 -10.70 3.00
C VAL A 263 -18.25 -11.42 3.18
N LEU A 264 -17.21 -10.63 3.44
CA LEU A 264 -15.86 -11.10 3.71
C LEU A 264 -15.61 -11.15 5.22
N THR A 265 -14.85 -12.14 5.68
CA THR A 265 -14.41 -12.14 7.08
C THR A 265 -13.41 -11.02 7.32
N GLU A 266 -13.36 -10.50 8.55
CA GLU A 266 -12.45 -9.41 8.92
C GLU A 266 -10.98 -9.78 8.71
N LEU A 267 -10.61 -11.04 8.97
CA LEU A 267 -9.25 -11.55 8.80
C LEU A 267 -8.84 -11.67 7.32
N GLU A 268 -9.72 -12.19 6.44
CA GLU A 268 -9.45 -12.26 5.00
C GLU A 268 -9.27 -10.85 4.41
N LEU A 269 -10.11 -9.92 4.86
CA LEU A 269 -10.08 -8.53 4.43
C LEU A 269 -8.75 -7.88 4.82
N ILE A 270 -8.40 -7.88 6.11
CA ILE A 270 -7.12 -7.32 6.60
C ILE A 270 -5.92 -7.93 5.87
N ARG A 271 -5.90 -9.25 5.66
CA ARG A 271 -4.83 -9.94 4.92
C ARG A 271 -4.74 -9.45 3.47
N GLY A 272 -5.85 -9.35 2.76
CA GLY A 272 -5.87 -8.86 1.38
C GLY A 272 -5.39 -7.41 1.27
N ILE A 273 -5.81 -6.53 2.19
CA ILE A 273 -5.36 -5.13 2.20
C ILE A 273 -3.85 -5.05 2.45
N HIS A 274 -3.30 -5.80 3.41
CA HIS A 274 -1.86 -5.83 3.67
C HIS A 274 -1.04 -6.42 2.51
N ARG A 275 -1.60 -7.33 1.72
CA ARG A 275 -0.95 -7.87 0.51
C ARG A 275 -0.90 -6.85 -0.62
N ILE A 276 -1.96 -6.05 -0.77
CA ILE A 276 -2.06 -5.05 -1.84
C ILE A 276 -1.26 -3.78 -1.50
N ILE A 277 -1.30 -3.36 -0.23
CA ILE A 277 -0.84 -2.03 0.19
C ILE A 277 0.30 -2.15 1.20
N ASN A 278 1.51 -1.76 0.77
CA ASN A 278 2.61 -1.51 1.70
C ASN A 278 2.44 -0.11 2.33
N PRO A 279 2.46 0.02 3.68
CA PRO A 279 2.26 1.31 4.36
C PRO A 279 3.21 2.42 3.95
N GLU A 280 4.49 2.11 3.73
CA GLU A 280 5.48 3.10 3.31
C GLU A 280 5.18 3.62 1.89
N LYS A 281 4.83 2.69 0.98
CA LYS A 281 4.44 3.05 -0.39
C LYS A 281 3.14 3.85 -0.41
N ALA A 282 2.16 3.50 0.42
CA ALA A 282 0.91 4.26 0.52
C ALA A 282 1.14 5.68 1.03
N SER A 283 1.94 5.84 2.08
CA SER A 283 2.30 7.17 2.60
C SER A 283 3.04 8.00 1.54
N GLN A 284 3.92 7.39 0.76
CA GLN A 284 4.61 8.07 -0.34
C GLN A 284 3.62 8.52 -1.43
N VAL A 285 2.73 7.64 -1.90
CA VAL A 285 1.69 7.99 -2.89
C VAL A 285 0.80 9.15 -2.41
N PHE A 286 0.39 9.15 -1.14
CA PHE A 286 -0.38 10.25 -0.58
C PHE A 286 0.42 11.56 -0.54
N LYS A 287 1.71 11.48 -0.20
CA LYS A 287 2.61 12.63 -0.18
C LYS A 287 2.79 13.23 -1.57
N ASP A 288 3.03 12.40 -2.57
CA ASP A 288 3.29 12.84 -3.94
C ASP A 288 2.05 13.49 -4.54
N TYR A 289 0.87 12.91 -4.30
CA TYR A 289 -0.39 13.52 -4.70
C TYR A 289 -0.67 14.83 -3.96
N TYR A 290 -0.39 14.91 -2.65
CA TYR A 290 -0.47 16.17 -1.89
C TYR A 290 0.45 17.25 -2.48
N LEU A 291 1.70 16.90 -2.79
CA LEU A 291 2.68 17.82 -3.37
C LEU A 291 2.25 18.28 -4.76
N ALA A 292 1.66 17.40 -5.57
CA ALA A 292 1.09 17.77 -6.87
C ALA A 292 -0.01 18.83 -6.73
N ILE A 293 -0.99 18.62 -5.82
CA ILE A 293 -2.04 19.61 -5.55
C ILE A 293 -1.43 20.92 -5.05
N LYS A 294 -0.53 20.86 -4.07
CA LYS A 294 0.15 22.03 -3.49
C LYS A 294 0.88 22.86 -4.55
N ASN A 295 1.66 22.20 -5.41
CA ASN A 295 2.40 22.87 -6.47
C ASN A 295 1.47 23.57 -7.47
N GLN A 296 0.33 22.95 -7.79
CA GLN A 296 -0.65 23.52 -8.71
C GLN A 296 -1.39 24.73 -8.12
N VAL A 297 -1.64 24.73 -6.81
CA VAL A 297 -2.17 25.92 -6.11
C VAL A 297 -1.19 27.09 -6.21
N PHE A 298 0.11 26.85 -5.98
CA PHE A 298 1.12 27.89 -6.10
C PHE A 298 1.39 28.31 -7.56
N ASP A 299 1.31 27.39 -8.52
CA ASP A 299 1.34 27.71 -9.95
C ASP A 299 0.22 28.66 -10.34
N LEU A 300 -0.98 28.44 -9.80
CA LEU A 300 -2.11 29.31 -10.05
C LEU A 300 -1.88 30.70 -9.46
N SER A 301 -1.31 30.80 -8.26
CA SER A 301 -0.90 32.09 -7.65
C SER A 301 0.19 32.80 -8.47
N ARG A 302 1.19 32.06 -8.99
CA ARG A 302 2.21 32.64 -9.89
C ARG A 302 1.59 33.18 -11.17
N ARG A 303 0.68 32.44 -11.79
CA ARG A 303 -0.03 32.87 -13.01
C ARG A 303 -0.87 34.13 -12.77
N LEU A 304 -1.39 34.32 -11.55
CA LEU A 304 -2.11 35.53 -11.17
C LEU A 304 -1.21 36.77 -11.16
N LYS A 305 0.06 36.64 -10.76
CA LYS A 305 1.01 37.76 -10.65
C LYS A 305 1.65 38.17 -11.97
N TYR A 306 1.93 37.20 -12.85
CA TYR A 306 2.75 37.42 -14.04
C TYR A 306 1.93 37.48 -15.36
N ARG A 307 0.59 37.56 -15.30
CA ARG A 307 -0.27 37.77 -16.48
C ARG A 307 -0.70 39.23 -16.64
N PRO A 308 -0.97 39.70 -17.87
CA PRO A 308 -1.51 41.03 -18.10
C PRO A 308 -2.90 41.20 -17.45
N GLU A 309 -3.14 42.35 -16.81
CA GLU A 309 -4.36 42.66 -16.02
C GLU A 309 -5.68 42.38 -16.77
N SER A 310 -5.70 42.59 -18.09
CA SER A 310 -6.88 42.34 -18.93
C SER A 310 -7.33 40.88 -18.98
N GLU A 311 -6.42 39.93 -18.71
CA GLU A 311 -6.73 38.50 -18.62
C GLU A 311 -7.07 38.05 -17.20
N ILE A 312 -6.61 38.79 -16.18
CA ILE A 312 -6.83 38.45 -14.77
C ILE A 312 -8.32 38.59 -14.41
N VAL A 313 -8.96 39.68 -14.84
CA VAL A 313 -10.37 39.98 -14.51
C VAL A 313 -11.34 38.97 -15.13
N LYS A 314 -11.07 38.49 -16.35
CA LYS A 314 -11.89 37.47 -17.03
C LYS A 314 -11.70 36.05 -16.46
N ASN A 315 -10.62 35.81 -15.72
CA ASN A 315 -10.24 34.49 -15.22
C ASN A 315 -10.59 34.25 -13.73
N LYS A 316 -11.24 35.20 -13.03
CA LYS A 316 -11.59 35.00 -11.60
C LYS A 316 -12.51 33.81 -11.36
N GLU A 317 -13.58 33.69 -12.15
CA GLU A 317 -14.51 32.56 -12.07
C GLU A 317 -13.81 31.23 -12.42
N HIS A 318 -12.88 31.28 -13.39
CA HIS A 318 -12.07 30.12 -13.75
C HIS A 318 -11.13 29.71 -12.60
N ILE A 319 -10.43 30.67 -11.96
CA ILE A 319 -9.57 30.42 -10.80
C ILE A 319 -10.38 29.82 -9.64
N GLN A 320 -11.54 30.39 -9.32
CA GLN A 320 -12.40 29.88 -8.26
C GLN A 320 -12.90 28.46 -8.58
N SER A 321 -13.28 28.20 -9.83
CA SER A 321 -13.68 26.87 -10.28
C SER A 321 -12.53 25.88 -10.12
N VAL A 322 -11.31 26.22 -10.58
CA VAL A 322 -10.14 25.35 -10.45
C VAL A 322 -9.79 25.07 -8.98
N LEU A 323 -9.79 26.11 -8.12
CA LEU A 323 -9.55 25.94 -6.69
C LEU A 323 -10.60 25.05 -6.02
N ALA A 324 -11.87 25.11 -6.45
CA ALA A 324 -12.92 24.23 -5.96
C ALA A 324 -12.66 22.75 -6.33
N HIS A 325 -12.17 22.47 -7.55
CA HIS A 325 -11.79 21.11 -7.97
C HIS A 325 -10.58 20.61 -7.18
N TYR A 326 -9.53 21.42 -7.01
CA TYR A 326 -8.35 21.06 -6.21
C TYR A 326 -8.74 20.74 -4.77
N ARG A 327 -9.71 21.46 -4.22
CA ARG A 327 -10.24 21.22 -2.88
C ARG A 327 -11.01 19.89 -2.78
N LEU A 328 -11.81 19.54 -3.80
CA LEU A 328 -12.50 18.25 -3.87
C LEU A 328 -11.51 17.08 -3.91
N GLU A 329 -10.48 17.20 -4.75
CA GLU A 329 -9.38 16.24 -4.86
C GLU A 329 -8.63 16.11 -3.51
N LEU A 330 -8.31 17.23 -2.87
CA LEU A 330 -7.63 17.28 -1.57
C LEU A 330 -8.48 16.67 -0.44
N HIS A 331 -9.79 16.93 -0.40
CA HIS A 331 -10.69 16.28 0.56
C HIS A 331 -10.76 14.77 0.35
N THR A 332 -10.72 14.30 -0.91
CA THR A 332 -10.67 12.87 -1.20
C THR A 332 -9.36 12.27 -0.72
N LEU A 333 -8.23 12.93 -0.98
CA LEU A 333 -6.93 12.53 -0.46
C LEU A 333 -6.95 12.45 1.07
N GLY A 334 -7.38 13.51 1.77
CA GLY A 334 -7.47 13.55 3.22
C GLY A 334 -8.37 12.46 3.81
N ALA A 335 -9.56 12.25 3.25
CA ALA A 335 -10.44 11.18 3.67
C ALA A 335 -9.83 9.78 3.46
N THR A 336 -9.06 9.60 2.39
CA THR A 336 -8.39 8.32 2.08
C THR A 336 -7.22 8.08 3.04
N THR A 337 -6.39 9.09 3.29
CA THR A 337 -5.29 9.05 4.26
C THR A 337 -5.80 8.71 5.66
N ALA A 338 -6.85 9.41 6.11
CA ALA A 338 -7.47 9.15 7.41
C ALA A 338 -8.07 7.75 7.51
N LYS A 339 -8.71 7.27 6.43
CA LYS A 339 -9.29 5.92 6.41
C LYS A 339 -8.22 4.85 6.39
N TYR A 340 -7.12 5.06 5.67
CA TYR A 340 -5.99 4.14 5.67
C TYR A 340 -5.29 4.09 7.05
N ARG A 341 -5.15 5.24 7.70
CA ARG A 341 -4.64 5.30 9.08
C ARG A 341 -5.59 4.57 10.04
N GLU A 342 -6.89 4.80 9.94
CA GLU A 342 -7.90 4.07 10.75
C GLU A 342 -7.79 2.55 10.55
N PHE A 343 -7.59 2.11 9.29
CA PHE A 343 -7.34 0.71 8.97
C PHE A 343 -6.10 0.19 9.72
N LEU A 344 -4.95 0.85 9.59
CA LEU A 344 -3.71 0.43 10.26
C LEU A 344 -3.85 0.35 11.78
N LEU A 345 -4.53 1.31 12.40
CA LEU A 345 -4.74 1.34 13.85
C LEU A 345 -5.63 0.20 14.35
N LYS A 346 -6.62 -0.22 13.53
CA LYS A 346 -7.55 -1.31 13.86
C LYS A 346 -6.98 -2.69 13.56
N SER A 347 -6.12 -2.80 12.54
CA SER A 347 -5.50 -4.06 12.12
C SER A 347 -4.18 -4.37 12.81
N ASP A 348 -3.68 -3.46 13.67
CA ASP A 348 -2.45 -3.67 14.42
C ASP A 348 -2.61 -4.84 15.44
N PRO A 349 -1.59 -5.70 15.62
CA PRO A 349 -1.60 -6.73 16.65
C PRO A 349 -1.82 -6.19 18.07
N ASP A 350 -1.44 -4.94 18.33
CA ASP A 350 -1.72 -4.20 19.57
C ASP A 350 -2.55 -2.93 19.24
N PRO A 351 -3.88 -3.07 19.09
CA PRO A 351 -4.72 -2.04 18.49
C PRO A 351 -4.73 -0.74 19.29
N TYR A 352 -4.55 0.38 18.59
CA TYR A 352 -4.63 1.71 19.17
C TYR A 352 -6.11 2.13 19.32
N VAL A 353 -6.66 2.06 20.54
CA VAL A 353 -8.06 2.45 20.80
C VAL A 353 -8.12 3.83 21.46
N ARG A 354 -8.62 4.84 20.72
CA ARG A 354 -8.99 6.16 21.27
C ARG A 354 -10.50 6.31 21.26
N THR A 355 -11.16 6.05 22.39
CA THR A 355 -12.61 6.23 22.53
C THR A 355 -12.96 7.71 22.74
N ARG A 356 -13.69 8.30 21.79
CA ARG A 356 -14.49 9.52 22.01
C ARG A 356 -15.89 9.08 22.43
N GLY A 357 -16.18 9.14 23.72
CA GLY A 357 -17.45 8.71 24.31
C GLY A 357 -17.21 7.62 25.34
N GLY A 358 -17.08 8.02 26.60
CA GLY A 358 -16.65 7.13 27.67
C GLY A 358 -17.55 5.91 27.82
N PHE A 359 -16.99 4.72 27.58
CA PHE A 359 -16.94 3.58 28.48
C PHE A 359 -16.02 2.50 27.86
N SER A 360 -15.42 1.71 28.77
CA SER A 360 -14.52 0.54 28.63
C SER A 360 -13.09 0.73 28.10
N GLU A 361 -12.18 0.50 29.06
CA GLU A 361 -10.83 -0.10 28.98
C GLU A 361 -9.74 0.65 28.21
N TRP A 362 -8.87 1.26 29.01
CA TRP A 362 -7.66 1.96 28.61
C TRP A 362 -6.60 0.98 28.12
N VAL A 363 -6.60 0.69 26.82
CA VAL A 363 -5.38 0.27 26.13
C VAL A 363 -5.00 1.39 25.17
N ILE A 364 -4.22 2.35 25.69
CA ILE A 364 -3.47 3.27 24.83
C ILE A 364 -2.22 2.50 24.42
N GLY A 365 -2.35 1.62 23.42
CA GLY A 365 -1.19 1.12 22.69
C GLY A 365 -0.37 2.30 22.17
N LEU A 366 0.91 2.10 21.88
CA LEU A 366 1.67 3.11 21.15
C LEU A 366 1.16 3.13 19.70
N GLU A 367 0.87 4.31 19.16
CA GLU A 367 0.50 4.43 17.75
C GLU A 367 1.57 3.76 16.87
N PRO A 368 1.19 2.84 15.95
CA PRO A 368 2.11 2.12 15.09
C PRO A 368 3.05 3.09 14.37
N THR A 369 4.32 2.74 14.25
CA THR A 369 5.32 3.59 13.59
C THR A 369 4.91 3.97 12.16
N ALA A 370 4.25 3.05 11.45
CA ALA A 370 3.72 3.26 10.10
C ALA A 370 2.52 4.23 10.03
N ALA A 371 1.78 4.43 11.12
CA ALA A 371 0.61 5.31 11.16
C ALA A 371 0.99 6.79 11.45
N LYS A 372 2.13 7.02 12.10
CA LYS A 372 2.59 8.39 12.45
C LYS A 372 2.81 9.30 11.23
N PRO A 373 3.46 8.86 10.13
CA PRO A 373 3.59 9.69 8.93
C PRO A 373 2.25 10.14 8.35
N LEU A 374 1.23 9.28 8.41
CA LEU A 374 -0.12 9.58 7.92
C LEU A 374 -0.80 10.65 8.78
N LEU A 375 -0.58 10.65 10.10
CA LEU A 375 -1.07 11.71 10.98
C LEU A 375 -0.49 13.09 10.61
N TYR A 376 0.82 13.16 10.34
CA TYR A 376 1.44 14.40 9.89
C TYR A 376 0.88 14.84 8.53
N GLN A 377 0.66 13.89 7.61
CA GLN A 377 0.03 14.17 6.31
C GLN A 377 -1.41 14.68 6.46
N GLU A 378 -2.20 14.16 7.40
CA GLU A 378 -3.54 14.69 7.68
C GLU A 378 -3.49 16.17 8.08
N TYR A 379 -2.56 16.56 8.95
CA TYR A 379 -2.36 17.97 9.32
C TYR A 379 -1.90 18.83 8.15
N ASP A 380 -0.98 18.32 7.31
CA ASP A 380 -0.50 19.03 6.12
C ASP A 380 -1.63 19.25 5.09
N ILE A 381 -2.51 18.26 4.92
CA ILE A 381 -3.69 18.31 4.05
C ILE A 381 -4.70 19.34 4.58
N GLU A 382 -4.99 19.34 5.88
CA GLU A 382 -5.89 20.31 6.50
C GLU A 382 -5.34 21.74 6.39
N SER A 383 -4.04 21.93 6.60
CA SER A 383 -3.37 23.22 6.43
C SER A 383 -3.46 23.73 4.99
N LEU A 384 -3.29 22.85 3.99
CA LEU A 384 -3.45 23.21 2.58
C LEU A 384 -4.92 23.52 2.24
N ASP A 385 -5.90 22.80 2.81
CA ASP A 385 -7.32 23.10 2.62
C ASP A 385 -7.66 24.53 3.09
N GLN A 386 -7.17 24.92 4.27
CA GLN A 386 -7.32 26.28 4.78
C GLN A 386 -6.61 27.31 3.90
N THR A 387 -5.45 26.96 3.36
CA THR A 387 -4.71 27.83 2.43
C THR A 387 -5.49 28.06 1.13
N ILE A 388 -6.07 27.00 0.55
CA ILE A 388 -6.92 27.09 -0.66
C ILE A 388 -8.19 27.89 -0.39
N LEU A 389 -8.82 27.68 0.77
CA LEU A 389 -9.98 28.45 1.22
C LEU A 389 -9.67 29.94 1.30
N ASN A 390 -8.62 30.30 2.04
CA ASN A 390 -8.19 31.69 2.20
C ASN A 390 -7.86 32.30 0.83
N PHE A 391 -7.14 31.56 -0.02
CA PHE A 391 -6.85 32.02 -1.38
C PHE A 391 -8.12 32.30 -2.19
N SER A 392 -9.08 31.37 -2.18
CA SER A 392 -10.35 31.52 -2.88
C SER A 392 -11.15 32.71 -2.34
N GLU A 393 -11.19 32.90 -1.03
CA GLU A 393 -11.86 34.05 -0.41
C GLU A 393 -11.21 35.37 -0.80
N SER A 394 -9.89 35.43 -0.77
CA SER A 394 -9.14 36.64 -1.12
C SER A 394 -9.27 37.00 -2.60
N VAL A 395 -9.21 36.01 -3.50
CA VAL A 395 -9.50 36.23 -4.93
C VAL A 395 -10.92 36.75 -5.14
N ARG A 396 -11.87 36.34 -4.30
CA ARG A 396 -13.25 36.87 -4.32
C ARG A 396 -13.35 38.29 -3.76
N LYS A 397 -12.67 38.59 -2.65
CA LYS A 397 -12.70 39.89 -1.95
C LYS A 397 -11.92 40.98 -2.69
N ASN A 398 -10.86 40.64 -3.41
CA ASN A 398 -10.04 41.61 -4.14
C ASN A 398 -10.83 42.25 -5.28
N GLU A 399 -11.49 43.37 -5.00
CA GLU A 399 -11.72 44.46 -5.97
C GLU A 399 -10.35 45.06 -6.32
N MET A 400 -9.55 44.35 -7.13
CA MET A 400 -8.24 44.72 -7.68
C MET A 400 -7.73 46.11 -7.23
N SER A 401 -7.27 46.26 -5.99
CA SER A 401 -6.40 47.38 -5.66
C SER A 401 -5.04 46.97 -6.23
N THR A 402 -4.81 47.35 -7.48
CA THR A 402 -3.48 47.37 -8.10
C THR A 402 -2.54 48.33 -7.37
N ASP A 403 -3.08 49.15 -6.47
CA ASP A 403 -2.32 50.03 -5.61
C ASP A 403 -1.60 49.22 -4.53
N HIS A 404 -0.29 49.10 -4.74
CA HIS A 404 0.66 48.65 -3.75
C HIS A 404 0.43 49.42 -2.44
N ASN A 405 0.22 48.70 -1.33
CA ASN A 405 -0.06 49.31 -0.04
C ASN A 405 1.24 49.78 0.63
N GLU A 406 1.76 50.92 0.17
CA GLU A 406 2.99 51.53 0.71
C GLU A 406 2.89 51.83 2.20
N GLU A 407 1.68 52.11 2.73
CA GLU A 407 1.47 52.34 4.16
C GLU A 407 1.78 51.08 4.97
N LEU A 408 1.24 49.92 4.55
CA LEU A 408 1.49 48.65 5.20
C LEU A 408 2.96 48.24 5.12
N ASP A 409 3.62 48.49 3.98
CA ASP A 409 5.05 48.24 3.82
C ASP A 409 5.87 49.07 4.82
N ASN A 410 5.52 50.34 5.02
CA ASN A 410 6.17 51.20 6.00
C ASN A 410 5.93 50.72 7.44
N GLU A 411 4.73 50.28 7.78
CA GLU A 411 4.41 49.69 9.09
C GLU A 411 5.27 48.44 9.36
N ILE A 412 5.43 47.56 8.37
CA ILE A 412 6.30 46.39 8.47
C ILE A 412 7.76 46.83 8.68
N TRP A 413 8.24 47.83 7.96
CA TRP A 413 9.60 48.37 8.14
C TRP A 413 9.83 48.94 9.54
N GLU A 414 8.85 49.64 10.12
CA GLU A 414 8.92 50.15 11.48
C GLU A 414 9.03 49.01 12.51
N ILE A 415 8.20 47.96 12.37
CA ILE A 415 8.27 46.78 13.23
C ILE A 415 9.65 46.10 13.13
N LEU A 416 10.17 45.94 11.91
CA LEU A 416 11.49 45.35 11.68
C LEU A 416 12.63 46.21 12.24
N HIS A 417 12.49 47.53 12.19
CA HIS A 417 13.45 48.46 12.80
C HIS A 417 13.46 48.29 14.32
N ASP A 418 12.29 48.18 14.94
CA ASP A 418 12.13 47.95 16.37
C ASP A 418 12.69 46.60 16.81
N MET A 419 12.45 45.53 16.04
CA MET A 419 13.01 44.20 16.29
C MET A 419 14.54 44.21 16.17
N GLY A 420 15.09 45.02 15.27
CA GLY A 420 16.54 45.14 15.04
C GLY A 420 17.29 45.93 16.11
N GLN A 421 16.61 46.51 17.10
CA GLN A 421 17.26 47.32 18.13
C GLN A 421 18.18 46.46 19.02
N PRO A 422 19.43 46.88 19.29
CA PRO A 422 20.39 46.09 20.08
C PRO A 422 19.92 45.73 21.50
N LEU A 423 19.04 46.56 22.07
CA LEU A 423 18.50 46.43 23.42
C LEU A 423 17.07 45.85 23.43
N ALA A 424 16.58 45.31 22.31
CA ALA A 424 15.27 44.68 22.25
C ALA A 424 15.18 43.55 23.29
N SER A 425 14.18 43.64 24.16
CA SER A 425 13.92 42.62 25.18
C SER A 425 13.21 41.42 24.56
N LYS A 426 13.30 40.24 25.19
CA LYS A 426 12.59 39.04 24.75
C LYS A 426 11.07 39.27 24.64
N GLN A 427 10.48 39.98 25.61
CA GLN A 427 9.04 40.30 25.60
C GLN A 427 8.67 41.24 24.44
N MET A 428 9.49 42.26 24.18
CA MET A 428 9.29 43.15 23.05
C MET A 428 9.37 42.38 21.73
N MET A 429 10.36 41.49 21.59
CA MET A 429 10.51 40.64 20.41
C MET A 429 9.31 39.73 20.19
N GLU A 430 8.74 39.15 21.25
CA GLU A 430 7.53 38.34 21.15
C GLU A 430 6.35 39.14 20.57
N VAL A 431 6.10 40.34 21.12
CA VAL A 431 4.99 41.20 20.67
C VAL A 431 5.22 41.67 19.23
N ARG A 432 6.42 42.16 18.92
CA ARG A 432 6.75 42.64 17.58
C ARG A 432 6.76 41.52 16.54
N SER A 433 7.19 40.31 16.89
CA SER A 433 7.14 39.15 15.98
C SER A 433 5.71 38.77 15.62
N ARG A 434 4.77 38.81 16.58
CA ARG A 434 3.34 38.57 16.30
C ARG A 434 2.76 39.65 15.39
N GLN A 435 3.02 40.92 15.70
CA GLN A 435 2.59 42.03 14.85
C GLN A 435 3.16 41.92 13.44
N PHE A 436 4.45 41.58 13.30
CA PHE A 436 5.09 41.34 12.01
C PHE A 436 4.37 40.27 11.21
N VAL A 437 4.06 39.12 11.82
CA VAL A 437 3.34 38.02 11.17
C VAL A 437 1.93 38.45 10.75
N GLU A 438 1.22 39.20 11.59
CA GLU A 438 -0.11 39.74 11.27
C GLU A 438 -0.06 40.69 10.05
N HIS A 439 0.90 41.61 9.99
CA HIS A 439 1.05 42.56 8.88
C HIS A 439 1.55 41.87 7.60
N LEU A 440 2.42 40.85 7.74
CA LEU A 440 2.86 40.04 6.61
C LEU A 440 1.70 39.22 6.04
N GLN A 441 0.78 38.74 6.88
CA GLN A 441 -0.42 38.05 6.44
C GLN A 441 -1.39 38.99 5.71
N SER A 442 -1.50 40.26 6.10
CA SER A 442 -2.36 41.24 5.42
C SER A 442 -1.86 41.66 4.04
N LEU A 443 -0.58 41.43 3.70
CA LEU A 443 -0.10 41.57 2.32
C LEU A 443 -0.73 40.55 1.36
N ASP A 444 -1.21 39.42 1.91
CA ASP A 444 -1.83 38.32 1.17
C ASP A 444 -1.06 37.94 -0.10
N GLU A 445 0.21 37.57 0.10
CA GLU A 445 1.12 37.23 -0.99
C GLU A 445 0.50 36.19 -1.93
N LEU A 446 -0.31 35.26 -1.43
CA LEU A 446 -0.92 34.21 -2.22
C LEU A 446 -1.96 34.76 -3.21
N ALA A 447 -2.82 35.69 -2.79
CA ALA A 447 -3.88 36.25 -3.64
C ALA A 447 -3.52 37.57 -4.34
N SER A 448 -2.41 38.20 -3.96
CA SER A 448 -1.94 39.42 -4.61
C SER A 448 -1.60 39.17 -6.09
N SER A 449 -2.01 40.11 -6.95
CA SER A 449 -1.63 40.17 -8.36
C SER A 449 -0.37 41.00 -8.61
N ASP A 450 0.15 41.69 -7.58
CA ASP A 450 1.34 42.53 -7.70
C ASP A 450 2.62 41.70 -7.48
N PRO A 451 3.51 41.59 -8.49
CA PRO A 451 4.81 40.92 -8.33
C PRO A 451 5.73 41.55 -7.28
N LEU A 452 5.59 42.85 -7.00
CA LEU A 452 6.43 43.55 -6.02
C LEU A 452 6.21 43.02 -4.59
N VAL A 453 5.01 42.55 -4.28
CA VAL A 453 4.70 41.92 -2.98
C VAL A 453 5.62 40.73 -2.73
N VAL A 454 5.91 39.91 -3.73
CA VAL A 454 6.83 38.76 -3.59
C VAL A 454 8.24 39.25 -3.24
N GLU A 455 8.73 40.29 -3.92
CA GLU A 455 10.05 40.85 -3.66
C GLU A 455 10.13 41.47 -2.25
N ASN A 456 9.09 42.17 -1.83
CA ASN A 456 9.03 42.81 -0.52
C ASN A 456 8.91 41.77 0.60
N VAL A 457 8.10 40.72 0.44
CA VAL A 457 8.05 39.59 1.38
C VAL A 457 9.42 38.92 1.53
N THR A 458 10.18 38.71 0.44
CA THR A 458 11.55 38.20 0.55
C THR A 458 12.44 39.11 1.41
N LYS A 459 12.37 40.43 1.20
CA LYS A 459 13.14 41.42 1.99
C LYS A 459 12.71 41.42 3.45
N PHE A 460 11.41 41.44 3.71
CA PHE A 460 10.82 41.45 5.04
C PHE A 460 11.21 40.20 5.84
N LEU A 461 10.99 39.01 5.28
CA LEU A 461 11.37 37.74 5.92
C LEU A 461 12.87 37.67 6.18
N SER A 462 13.70 38.06 5.20
CA SER A 462 15.16 38.04 5.36
C SER A 462 15.60 38.93 6.51
N ARG A 463 15.05 40.15 6.61
CA ARG A 463 15.38 41.09 7.68
C ARG A 463 14.80 40.70 9.03
N ALA A 464 13.59 40.13 9.07
CA ALA A 464 12.96 39.61 10.28
C ALA A 464 13.83 38.52 10.91
N LEU A 465 14.29 37.56 10.10
CA LEU A 465 15.19 36.49 10.53
C LEU A 465 16.55 37.00 11.03
N ARG A 466 17.06 38.09 10.46
CA ARG A 466 18.28 38.75 10.97
C ARG A 466 18.02 39.45 12.30
N ALA A 467 16.90 40.16 12.43
CA ALA A 467 16.55 40.87 13.65
C ALA A 467 16.28 39.91 14.82
N ASP A 468 15.66 38.75 14.55
CA ASP A 468 15.28 37.76 15.55
C ASP A 468 16.35 36.67 15.81
N TRP A 469 17.57 36.84 15.29
CA TRP A 469 18.64 35.81 15.40
C TRP A 469 18.92 35.36 16.85
N LYS A 470 18.77 36.28 17.80
CA LYS A 470 19.08 36.10 19.21
C LYS A 470 18.02 35.26 19.94
N TYR A 471 16.74 35.46 19.63
CA TYR A 471 15.64 34.89 20.42
C TYR A 471 14.85 33.83 19.65
N ASN A 472 14.86 33.90 18.32
CA ASN A 472 14.16 32.99 17.41
C ASN A 472 12.66 32.87 17.75
N MET A 473 12.03 33.98 18.15
CA MET A 473 10.61 34.06 18.51
C MET A 473 9.68 33.80 17.32
N LEU A 474 10.10 34.13 16.09
CA LEU A 474 9.30 33.87 14.88
C LEU A 474 8.99 32.38 14.70
N PHE A 475 9.93 31.50 15.07
CA PHE A 475 9.77 30.05 15.02
C PHE A 475 8.84 29.49 16.11
N ASP A 476 8.44 30.30 17.10
CA ASP A 476 7.41 29.91 18.07
C ASP A 476 5.99 30.17 17.53
N ILE A 477 5.84 30.89 16.40
CA ILE A 477 4.56 31.32 15.82
C ILE A 477 4.21 30.38 14.65
N PRO A 478 3.15 29.55 14.74
CA PRO A 478 2.75 28.63 13.66
C PRO A 478 2.49 29.32 12.32
N GLU A 479 1.88 30.51 12.35
CA GLU A 479 1.53 31.30 11.17
C GLU A 479 2.78 31.77 10.40
N PHE A 480 3.91 32.00 11.08
CA PHE A 480 5.17 32.33 10.42
C PHE A 480 5.65 31.20 9.50
N HIS A 481 5.55 29.94 9.96
CA HIS A 481 5.91 28.78 9.15
C HIS A 481 5.00 28.64 7.93
N LEU A 482 3.71 28.90 8.10
CA LEU A 482 2.76 28.90 6.99
C LEU A 482 3.12 29.96 5.95
N LEU A 483 3.33 31.22 6.37
CA LEU A 483 3.70 32.32 5.47
C LEU A 483 5.03 32.06 4.76
N TYR A 484 6.05 31.58 5.48
CA TYR A 484 7.31 31.19 4.86
C TYR A 484 7.12 30.07 3.83
N SER A 485 6.29 29.07 4.13
CA SER A 485 6.02 27.97 3.20
C SER A 485 5.26 28.41 1.94
N ILE A 486 4.33 29.37 2.08
CA ILE A 486 3.62 30.00 0.97
C ILE A 486 4.63 30.75 0.09
N HIS A 487 5.47 31.59 0.69
CA HIS A 487 6.49 32.35 -0.01
C HIS A 487 7.44 31.46 -0.82
N GLN A 488 7.96 30.40 -0.18
CA GLN A 488 8.80 29.40 -0.85
C GLN A 488 8.07 28.69 -2.00
N GLY A 489 6.79 28.37 -1.80
CA GLY A 489 5.93 27.78 -2.82
C GLY A 489 5.77 28.68 -4.05
N ILE A 490 5.55 29.98 -3.84
CA ILE A 490 5.41 30.98 -4.90
C ILE A 490 6.74 31.20 -5.63
N LEU A 491 7.87 31.21 -4.92
CA LEU A 491 9.20 31.30 -5.55
C LEU A 491 9.56 30.04 -6.36
N GLY A 492 8.92 28.90 -6.08
CA GLY A 492 9.13 27.64 -6.76
C GLY A 492 10.51 27.00 -6.49
N PRO A 493 10.81 25.85 -7.10
CA PRO A 493 12.11 25.18 -6.94
C PRO A 493 13.24 26.04 -7.53
N ASP A 494 14.41 26.00 -6.89
CA ASP A 494 15.62 26.60 -7.45
C ASP A 494 16.12 25.78 -8.66
N SER A 495 16.57 26.49 -9.70
CA SER A 495 17.14 25.89 -10.91
C SER A 495 18.61 25.50 -10.74
N ASP A 496 19.30 26.08 -9.75
CA ASP A 496 20.71 25.83 -9.47
C ASP A 496 20.89 24.51 -8.69
N ARG A 497 21.21 23.44 -9.42
CA ARG A 497 21.50 22.12 -8.84
C ARG A 497 22.59 22.16 -7.77
N ALA A 498 23.62 22.98 -7.94
CA ALA A 498 24.71 23.07 -6.97
C ALA A 498 24.22 23.67 -5.64
N HIS A 499 23.35 24.68 -5.71
CA HIS A 499 22.70 25.24 -4.53
C HIS A 499 21.79 24.21 -3.85
N VAL A 500 20.96 23.50 -4.61
CA VAL A 500 20.06 22.46 -4.07
C VAL A 500 20.86 21.37 -3.34
N THR A 501 21.96 20.90 -3.92
CA THR A 501 22.85 19.90 -3.28
C THR A 501 23.46 20.46 -1.99
N ARG A 502 24.02 21.67 -2.01
CA ARG A 502 24.57 22.33 -0.81
C ARG A 502 23.51 22.49 0.29
N MET A 503 22.26 22.80 -0.07
CA MET A 503 21.16 22.87 0.90
C MET A 503 20.79 21.52 1.50
N GLY A 504 20.88 20.44 0.73
CA GLY A 504 20.76 19.08 1.24
C GLY A 504 21.86 18.75 2.26
N GLU A 505 23.11 19.04 1.91
CA GLU A 505 24.27 18.83 2.78
C GLU A 505 24.16 19.65 4.07
N PHE A 506 23.82 20.94 3.96
CA PHE A 506 23.62 21.83 5.11
C PHE A 506 22.59 21.29 6.09
N ARG A 507 21.45 20.78 5.60
CA ARG A 507 20.42 20.15 6.45
C ARG A 507 20.98 18.94 7.19
N ILE A 508 21.66 18.03 6.48
CA ILE A 508 22.28 16.84 7.07
C ILE A 508 23.28 17.21 8.18
N LEU A 509 24.12 18.22 7.93
CA LEU A 509 25.08 18.72 8.93
C LEU A 509 24.36 19.27 10.17
N THR A 510 23.35 20.13 9.99
CA THR A 510 22.60 20.69 11.11
C THR A 510 21.83 19.64 11.92
N GLU A 511 21.24 18.64 11.27
CA GLU A 511 20.55 17.52 11.93
C GLU A 511 21.52 16.63 12.71
N ARG A 512 22.70 16.35 12.14
CA ARG A 512 23.77 15.59 12.80
C ARG A 512 24.28 16.31 14.05
N LEU A 513 24.54 17.61 13.93
CA LEU A 513 24.91 18.47 15.07
C LEU A 513 23.82 18.44 16.14
N PHE A 514 22.56 18.65 15.76
CA PHE A 514 21.42 18.61 16.67
C PHE A 514 21.32 17.27 17.42
N LYS A 515 21.49 16.15 16.72
CA LYS A 515 21.49 14.81 17.30
C LYS A 515 22.59 14.64 18.37
N TRP A 516 23.82 15.07 18.08
CA TRP A 516 24.92 14.96 19.05
C TRP A 516 24.70 15.83 20.28
N ILE A 517 24.10 17.00 20.12
CA ILE A 517 23.74 17.89 21.24
C ILE A 517 22.67 17.24 22.10
N LYS A 518 21.60 16.73 21.48
CA LYS A 518 20.50 16.03 22.17
C LYS A 518 21.00 14.82 22.95
N GLU A 519 21.97 14.08 22.41
CA GLU A 519 22.59 12.92 23.05
C GLU A 519 23.68 13.29 24.09
N LYS A 520 23.99 14.58 24.28
CA LYS A 520 25.08 15.08 25.14
C LYS A 520 26.46 14.51 24.77
N LYS A 521 26.70 14.25 23.48
CA LYS A 521 27.95 13.65 22.98
C LYS A 521 28.87 14.66 22.27
N LEU A 522 28.60 15.96 22.39
CA LEU A 522 29.39 17.04 21.80
C LEU A 522 30.89 16.94 22.08
N ILE A 523 31.28 16.64 23.32
CA ILE A 523 32.68 16.50 23.72
C ILE A 523 33.34 15.28 23.06
N ARG A 524 32.58 14.18 22.90
CA ARG A 524 33.08 12.94 22.27
C ARG A 524 33.26 13.10 20.76
N HIS A 525 32.42 13.92 20.13
CA HIS A 525 32.43 14.21 18.69
C HIS A 525 33.01 15.60 18.39
N HIS A 526 33.87 16.14 19.25
CA HIS A 526 34.34 17.52 19.10
C HIS A 526 35.03 17.78 17.75
N HIS A 527 35.85 16.84 17.29
CA HIS A 527 36.50 16.94 15.98
C HIS A 527 35.48 16.88 14.83
N ASP A 528 34.51 15.97 14.90
CA ASP A 528 33.46 15.87 13.89
C ASP A 528 32.59 17.14 13.84
N VAL A 529 32.30 17.74 15.00
CA VAL A 529 31.58 19.03 15.10
C VAL A 529 32.39 20.16 14.47
N GLU A 530 33.70 20.22 14.68
CA GLU A 530 34.56 21.22 14.03
C GLU A 530 34.61 21.05 12.51
N LEU A 531 34.64 19.80 12.01
CA LEU A 531 34.54 19.51 10.59
C LEU A 531 33.20 20.01 10.03
N ASP A 532 32.08 19.69 10.68
CA ASP A 532 30.74 20.11 10.25
C ASP A 532 30.60 21.65 10.22
N ILE A 533 31.17 22.34 11.20
CA ILE A 533 31.20 23.81 11.24
C ILE A 533 32.05 24.37 10.09
N ASN A 534 33.17 23.72 9.76
CA ASN A 534 34.00 24.13 8.63
C ASN A 534 33.30 23.89 7.29
N ASP A 535 32.58 22.78 7.12
CA ASP A 535 31.79 22.48 5.91
C ASP A 535 30.65 23.51 5.72
N ILE A 536 29.98 23.90 6.83
CA ILE A 536 29.01 25.00 6.83
C ILE A 536 29.66 26.33 6.41
N LYS A 537 30.87 26.60 6.93
CA LYS A 537 31.63 27.81 6.58
C LYS A 537 32.04 27.82 5.11
N GLU A 538 32.51 26.70 4.57
CA GLU A 538 32.85 26.54 3.15
C GLU A 538 31.63 26.79 2.27
N SER A 539 30.46 26.25 2.64
CA SER A 539 29.20 26.51 1.94
C SER A 539 28.83 28.00 1.86
N LEU A 540 29.04 28.74 2.96
CA LEU A 540 28.79 30.20 3.00
C LEU A 540 29.86 30.99 2.24
N GLN A 541 31.11 30.55 2.26
CA GLN A 541 32.18 31.11 1.47
C GLN A 541 31.91 30.96 -0.03
N ASP A 542 31.47 29.79 -0.46
CA ASP A 542 31.09 29.50 -1.84
C ASP A 542 29.94 30.37 -2.30
N MET A 543 28.93 30.57 -1.44
CA MET A 543 27.82 31.48 -1.71
C MET A 543 28.33 32.92 -1.90
N LEU A 544 29.18 33.42 -0.99
CA LEU A 544 29.76 34.76 -1.12
C LEU A 544 30.61 34.89 -2.40
N ALA A 545 31.44 33.88 -2.71
CA ALA A 545 32.27 33.86 -3.90
C ALA A 545 31.44 33.78 -5.19
N TYR A 546 30.31 33.08 -5.18
CA TYR A 546 29.33 33.10 -6.26
C TYR A 546 28.79 34.53 -6.48
N VAL A 547 28.27 35.17 -5.42
CA VAL A 547 27.73 36.54 -5.51
C VAL A 547 28.79 37.54 -5.99
N GLN A 548 30.02 37.44 -5.50
CA GLN A 548 31.12 38.31 -5.93
C GLN A 548 31.51 38.11 -7.40
N ARG A 549 31.50 36.88 -7.90
CA ARG A 549 31.78 36.57 -9.31
C ARG A 549 30.67 37.10 -10.20
N THR A 550 29.41 36.80 -9.86
CA THR A 550 28.24 37.26 -10.60
C THR A 550 28.20 38.78 -10.69
N ALA A 551 28.47 39.47 -9.58
CA ALA A 551 28.49 40.93 -9.56
C ALA A 551 29.64 41.59 -10.34
N LYS A 552 30.68 40.84 -10.73
CA LYS A 552 31.84 41.35 -11.48
C LYS A 552 31.81 40.97 -12.95
N ASP A 553 31.10 39.91 -13.30
CA ASP A 553 31.02 39.40 -14.66
C ASP A 553 29.90 40.13 -15.42
N PRO A 554 30.22 41.01 -16.39
CA PRO A 554 29.22 41.77 -17.14
C PRO A 554 28.39 40.90 -18.09
N VAL A 555 28.84 39.66 -18.38
CA VAL A 555 28.05 38.69 -19.14
C VAL A 555 26.93 38.14 -18.25
N LEU A 556 27.27 37.85 -16.99
CA LEU A 556 26.31 37.34 -16.03
C LEU A 556 25.41 38.43 -15.48
N PHE A 557 25.93 39.59 -15.09
CA PHE A 557 25.16 40.68 -14.50
C PHE A 557 25.12 41.92 -15.41
N ASN A 558 24.00 42.10 -16.09
CA ASN A 558 23.72 43.19 -17.01
C ASN A 558 22.34 43.82 -16.75
N LYS A 559 22.05 44.96 -17.39
CA LYS A 559 20.80 45.72 -17.19
C LYS A 559 19.54 44.88 -17.40
N GLU A 560 19.55 43.92 -18.32
CA GLU A 560 18.37 43.11 -18.69
C GLU A 560 18.08 42.02 -17.65
N ASN A 561 19.10 41.47 -16.99
CA ASN A 561 18.96 40.35 -16.06
C ASN A 561 19.26 40.68 -14.59
N ALA A 562 19.69 41.91 -14.29
CA ALA A 562 20.10 42.34 -12.95
C ALA A 562 19.04 42.09 -11.88
N ALA A 563 17.78 42.47 -12.15
CA ALA A 563 16.67 42.30 -11.20
C ALA A 563 16.43 40.82 -10.87
N SER A 564 16.40 39.95 -11.89
CA SER A 564 16.20 38.50 -11.71
C SER A 564 17.34 37.86 -10.92
N ILE A 565 18.60 38.25 -11.19
CA ILE A 565 19.77 37.72 -10.46
C ILE A 565 19.76 38.17 -8.99
N ILE A 566 19.45 39.44 -8.74
CA ILE A 566 19.34 39.96 -7.38
C ILE A 566 18.25 39.22 -6.59
N GLN A 567 17.11 38.93 -7.24
CA GLN A 567 16.04 38.16 -6.65
C GLN A 567 16.46 36.71 -6.35
N ASP A 568 17.13 36.03 -7.28
CA ASP A 568 17.64 34.68 -7.10
C ASP A 568 18.62 34.58 -5.91
N ILE A 569 19.58 35.50 -5.84
CA ILE A 569 20.53 35.55 -4.72
C ILE A 569 19.82 35.88 -3.40
N SER A 570 18.83 36.77 -3.41
CA SER A 570 18.04 37.13 -2.22
C SER A 570 17.24 35.93 -1.70
N LYS A 571 16.65 35.14 -2.61
CA LYS A 571 15.98 33.86 -2.29
C LYS A 571 16.94 32.88 -1.63
N LYS A 572 18.11 32.65 -2.25
CA LYS A 572 19.14 31.76 -1.71
C LYS A 572 19.54 32.19 -0.30
N LEU A 573 19.74 33.50 -0.09
CA LEU A 573 20.12 34.03 1.23
C LEU A 573 19.03 33.80 2.28
N LEU A 574 17.76 33.97 1.90
CA LEU A 574 16.63 33.71 2.77
C LEU A 574 16.57 32.23 3.20
N GLU A 575 16.85 31.29 2.30
CA GLU A 575 16.91 29.86 2.61
C GLU A 575 18.01 29.54 3.65
N TYR A 576 19.23 30.05 3.44
CA TYR A 576 20.33 29.89 4.41
C TYR A 576 19.94 30.48 5.78
N ARG A 577 19.33 31.67 5.81
CA ARG A 577 18.88 32.30 7.07
C ARG A 577 17.82 31.48 7.79
N TYR A 578 16.85 30.95 7.06
CA TYR A 578 15.79 30.15 7.66
C TYR A 578 16.34 28.86 8.27
N LEU A 579 17.17 28.11 7.54
CA LEU A 579 17.77 26.86 8.04
C LEU A 579 18.60 27.10 9.30
N PHE A 580 19.40 28.17 9.29
CA PHE A 580 20.28 28.49 10.40
C PHE A 580 19.51 28.92 11.66
N ASN A 581 18.51 29.80 11.52
CA ASN A 581 17.66 30.19 12.65
C ASN A 581 16.82 29.01 13.16
N HIS A 582 16.33 28.14 12.26
CA HIS A 582 15.61 26.93 12.65
C HIS A 582 16.49 26.00 13.51
N PHE A 583 17.73 25.77 13.10
CA PHE A 583 18.69 24.99 13.87
C PHE A 583 18.88 25.57 15.29
N PHE A 584 19.05 26.88 15.43
CA PHE A 584 19.20 27.51 16.75
C PHE A 584 17.92 27.53 17.59
N HIS A 585 16.76 27.62 16.95
CA HIS A 585 15.47 27.46 17.63
C HIS A 585 15.35 26.06 18.25
N GLN A 586 15.73 25.01 17.52
CA GLN A 586 15.69 23.64 18.02
C GLN A 586 16.63 23.43 19.23
N LEU A 587 17.73 24.18 19.32
CA LEU A 587 18.70 24.08 20.43
C LEU A 587 18.26 24.78 21.72
N ARG A 588 17.17 25.57 21.65
CA ARG A 588 16.68 26.36 22.78
C ARG A 588 16.30 25.44 23.95
N GLY A 589 16.97 25.64 25.08
CA GLY A 589 16.75 24.84 26.31
C GLY A 589 17.91 23.91 26.68
N ILE A 590 18.96 23.83 25.86
CA ILE A 590 20.21 23.10 26.16
C ILE A 590 21.33 24.14 26.43
N GLU A 591 21.19 24.90 27.52
CA GLU A 591 21.84 26.21 27.71
C GLU A 591 23.38 26.24 27.62
N SER A 592 24.10 25.20 28.07
CA SER A 592 25.57 25.21 28.07
C SER A 592 26.15 25.05 26.66
N ASP A 593 25.55 24.16 25.87
CA ASP A 593 26.05 23.71 24.58
C ASP A 593 25.58 24.65 23.46
N GLU A 594 24.36 25.19 23.58
CA GLU A 594 23.82 26.23 22.70
C GLU A 594 24.72 27.48 22.71
N LYS A 595 25.12 27.96 23.89
CA LYS A 595 25.97 29.15 24.03
C LYS A 595 27.36 28.95 23.42
N LEU A 596 27.91 27.73 23.51
CA LEU A 596 29.20 27.40 22.91
C LEU A 596 29.10 27.42 21.38
N LEU A 597 28.09 26.75 20.81
CA LEU A 597 27.88 26.70 19.37
C LEU A 597 27.54 28.08 18.79
N ARG A 598 26.69 28.89 19.44
CA ARG A 598 26.41 30.26 19.02
C ARG A 598 27.70 31.09 18.88
N LYS A 599 28.66 30.91 19.78
CA LYS A 599 29.97 31.57 19.68
C LYS A 599 30.78 31.08 18.49
N GLN A 600 30.80 29.77 18.25
CA GLN A 600 31.51 29.18 17.11
C GLN A 600 30.91 29.62 15.78
N PHE A 601 29.62 29.89 15.74
CA PHE A 601 28.87 30.30 14.56
C PHE A 601 28.77 31.83 14.36
N LEU A 602 29.45 32.66 15.17
CA LEU A 602 29.45 34.12 15.00
C LEU A 602 29.94 34.58 13.61
N PHE A 603 30.69 33.75 12.89
CA PHE A 603 31.13 34.07 11.53
C PHE A 603 29.96 34.13 10.52
N VAL A 604 28.83 33.45 10.79
CA VAL A 604 27.72 33.35 9.84
C VAL A 604 27.07 34.71 9.60
N ASP A 605 26.88 35.51 10.66
CA ASP A 605 26.37 36.88 10.53
C ASP A 605 27.27 37.73 9.64
N HIS A 606 28.59 37.55 9.72
CA HIS A 606 29.53 38.27 8.86
C HIS A 606 29.40 37.90 7.38
N TYR A 607 29.17 36.62 7.06
CA TYR A 607 28.91 36.20 5.67
C TYR A 607 27.57 36.73 5.18
N PHE A 608 26.52 36.63 5.98
CA PHE A 608 25.20 37.16 5.62
C PHE A 608 25.23 38.67 5.38
N GLU A 609 25.91 39.43 6.24
CA GLU A 609 26.10 40.87 6.06
C GLU A 609 26.92 41.20 4.81
N SER A 610 27.99 40.44 4.55
CA SER A 610 28.82 40.62 3.35
C SER A 610 28.03 40.39 2.06
N ILE A 611 27.17 39.35 2.04
CA ILE A 611 26.29 39.06 0.91
C ILE A 611 25.23 40.15 0.75
N GLU A 612 24.59 40.62 1.83
CA GLU A 612 23.62 41.71 1.78
C GLU A 612 24.22 43.02 1.28
N ASN A 613 25.40 43.40 1.77
CA ASN A 613 26.09 44.60 1.31
C ASN A 613 26.38 44.53 -0.18
N ARG A 614 26.80 43.35 -0.67
CA ARG A 614 27.04 43.15 -2.10
C ARG A 614 25.76 43.22 -2.92
N LEU A 615 24.64 42.71 -2.41
CA LEU A 615 23.33 42.85 -3.06
C LEU A 615 22.88 44.32 -3.15
N ILE A 616 23.12 45.10 -2.10
CA ILE A 616 22.82 46.54 -2.09
C ILE A 616 23.69 47.27 -3.14
N GLU A 617 24.98 46.95 -3.22
CA GLU A 617 25.86 47.47 -4.26
C GLU A 617 25.36 47.13 -5.66
N MET A 618 24.97 45.87 -5.91
CA MET A 618 24.41 45.43 -7.18
C MET A 618 23.13 46.17 -7.58
N ARG A 619 22.24 46.46 -6.61
CA ARG A 619 21.02 47.26 -6.84
C ARG A 619 21.32 48.71 -7.22
N ASN A 620 22.42 49.27 -6.69
CA ASN A 620 22.81 50.66 -6.90
C ASN A 620 23.73 50.87 -8.12
N VAL A 621 23.98 49.84 -8.92
CA VAL A 621 24.76 49.97 -10.16
C VAL A 621 24.06 50.91 -11.12
N GLN A 622 24.74 51.99 -11.51
CA GLN A 622 24.30 52.85 -12.60
C GLN A 622 24.68 52.19 -13.92
N TRP A 623 23.67 51.98 -14.77
CA TRP A 623 23.84 51.40 -16.11
C TRP A 623 23.93 52.55 -17.12
N ASP A 624 25.13 52.74 -17.70
CA ASP A 624 25.38 53.70 -18.77
C ASP A 624 24.71 53.29 -20.10
#